data_AF-A0A1V4X649-F1
#
_entry.id   AF-A0A1V4X649-F1
#
_cell.length_a   1.000
_cell.length_b   1.000
_cell.length_c   1.000
_cell.angle_alpha   90.00
_cell.angle_beta   90.00
_cell.angle_gamma   90.00
#
_symmetry.space_group_name_H-M   'P 1'
#
loop_
_entity.id
_entity.type
_entity.pdbx_description
1 polymer ?
#
loop_
_entity_poly.entity_id
_entity_poly.type
_entity_poly.pdbx_seq_one_letter_code
_entity_poly.pdbx_strand_id
1 'polypeptide(L)'
;MKRRGIIDKIPLRDSVAAISVGIVGGNIALDLSYEEDSRAEVDMNFVMTGRGQLIEVQGTAEKKPFTKEQFDVMYQYALKGIGEITRQQKATLGPLFPA
;
A
#
# COMPACT_ATOMS: atom_id res chain seq x y z
N MET A 1 -19.68 -5.32 -17.21
CA MET A 1 -20.16 -4.14 -17.97
C MET A 1 -19.49 -4.05 -19.34
N LYS A 2 -18.15 -3.93 -19.44
CA LYS A 2 -17.43 -3.86 -20.73
C LYS A 2 -17.67 -5.06 -21.66
N ARG A 3 -17.47 -6.30 -21.19
CA ARG A 3 -17.78 -7.53 -21.97
C ARG A 3 -19.26 -7.69 -22.35
N ARG A 4 -20.15 -7.00 -21.64
CA ARG A 4 -21.60 -7.00 -21.90
C ARG A 4 -22.03 -5.82 -22.79
N GLY A 5 -21.10 -4.99 -23.27
CA GLY A 5 -21.39 -3.81 -24.09
C GLY A 5 -22.06 -2.64 -23.34
N ILE A 6 -22.07 -2.66 -22.00
CA ILE A 6 -22.74 -1.63 -21.18
C ILE A 6 -21.87 -0.36 -21.06
N ILE A 7 -20.55 -0.49 -21.20
CA ILE A 7 -19.59 0.62 -21.16
C ILE A 7 -18.52 0.40 -22.24
N ASP A 8 -18.13 1.49 -22.92
CA ASP A 8 -17.15 1.43 -24.00
C ASP A 8 -15.71 1.25 -23.48
N LYS A 9 -15.41 1.84 -22.32
CA LYS A 9 -14.10 1.79 -21.67
C LYS A 9 -14.20 1.60 -20.16
N ILE A 10 -13.09 1.20 -19.54
CA ILE A 10 -12.97 1.11 -18.09
C ILE A 10 -12.94 2.54 -17.52
N PRO A 11 -13.84 2.92 -16.59
CA PRO A 11 -13.96 4.29 -16.10
C PRO A 11 -13.03 4.60 -14.92
N LEU A 12 -12.00 3.78 -14.69
CA LEU A 12 -11.01 3.98 -13.64
C LEU A 12 -9.95 4.99 -14.11
N ARG A 13 -9.54 5.90 -13.22
CA ARG A 13 -8.60 7.01 -13.51
C ARG A 13 -7.13 6.71 -13.14
N ASP A 14 -6.94 5.70 -12.30
CA ASP A 14 -5.65 5.22 -11.83
C ASP A 14 -5.87 3.85 -11.16
N SER A 15 -4.79 3.09 -10.95
CA SER A 15 -4.82 1.94 -10.05
C SER A 15 -4.72 2.40 -8.60
N VAL A 16 -5.12 1.52 -7.68
CA VAL A 16 -4.93 1.72 -6.24
C VAL A 16 -4.30 0.45 -5.66
N ALA A 17 -3.36 0.65 -4.75
CA ALA A 17 -2.77 -0.42 -3.96
C ALA A 17 -2.50 0.10 -2.54
N ALA A 18 -2.44 -0.85 -1.60
CA ALA A 18 -2.17 -0.57 -0.20
C ALA A 18 -1.24 -1.62 0.37
N ILE A 19 -0.50 -1.26 1.41
CA ILE A 19 0.41 -2.16 2.12
C ILE A 19 0.51 -1.72 3.60
N SER A 20 0.66 -2.69 4.50
CA SER A 20 1.03 -2.44 5.88
C SER A 20 2.55 -2.32 6.03
N VAL A 21 3.00 -1.47 6.95
CA VAL A 21 4.39 -1.32 7.38
C VAL A 21 4.37 -1.04 8.87
N GLY A 22 5.25 -1.67 9.63
CA GLY A 22 5.33 -1.39 11.06
C GLY A 22 6.70 -1.60 11.66
N ILE A 23 6.78 -1.35 12.97
CA ILE A 23 7.99 -1.58 13.77
C ILE A 23 7.73 -2.78 14.68
N VAL A 24 8.51 -3.84 14.51
CA VAL A 24 8.41 -5.07 15.29
C VAL A 24 9.76 -5.38 15.92
N GLY A 25 9.82 -5.35 17.25
CA GLY A 25 11.08 -5.57 17.98
C GLY A 25 12.17 -4.56 17.62
N GLY A 26 11.78 -3.30 17.43
CA GLY A 26 12.66 -2.20 17.00
C GLY A 26 13.06 -2.18 15.52
N ASN A 27 12.63 -3.15 14.71
CA ASN A 27 12.96 -3.21 13.28
C ASN A 27 11.75 -2.86 12.41
N ILE A 28 11.98 -2.15 11.30
CA ILE A 28 10.94 -1.84 10.32
C ILE A 28 10.70 -3.05 9.42
N ALA A 29 9.43 -3.47 9.32
CA ALA A 29 8.98 -4.59 8.51
C ALA A 29 7.86 -4.14 7.53
N LEU A 30 7.90 -4.68 6.31
CA LEU A 30 6.92 -4.46 5.25
C LEU A 30 5.98 -5.67 5.18
N ASP A 31 4.70 -5.43 4.93
CA ASP A 31 3.69 -6.47 4.73
C ASP A 31 3.55 -7.40 5.96
N LEU A 32 3.17 -6.81 7.09
CA LEU A 32 3.11 -7.52 8.37
C LEU A 32 2.13 -8.69 8.30
N SER A 33 2.59 -9.87 8.70
CA SER A 33 1.70 -11.00 9.03
C SER A 33 0.92 -10.73 10.32
N TYR A 34 -0.12 -11.53 10.58
CA TYR A 34 -0.91 -11.41 11.81
C TYR A 34 -0.06 -11.50 13.10
N GLU A 35 0.95 -12.39 13.12
CA GLU A 35 1.83 -12.54 14.29
C GLU A 35 2.77 -11.33 14.48
N GLU A 36 3.14 -10.68 13.39
CA GLU A 36 3.97 -9.47 13.43
C GLU A 36 3.14 -8.26 13.87
N ASP A 37 1.96 -8.09 13.26
CA ASP A 37 1.01 -7.02 13.55
C ASP A 37 0.56 -7.03 15.01
N SER A 38 0.15 -8.20 15.54
CA SER A 38 -0.24 -8.35 16.96
C SER A 38 0.87 -8.03 17.96
N ARG A 39 2.14 -7.98 17.52
CA ARG A 39 3.30 -7.66 18.36
C ARG A 39 3.91 -6.29 18.03
N ALA A 40 3.44 -5.60 16.99
CA ALA A 40 4.01 -4.35 16.53
C ALA A 40 4.01 -3.28 17.63
N GLU A 41 5.03 -2.44 17.61
CA GLU A 41 5.12 -1.22 18.41
C GLU A 41 4.40 -0.06 17.72
N VAL A 42 4.41 -0.10 16.39
CA VAL A 42 3.76 0.84 15.47
C VAL A 42 3.27 0.03 14.27
N ASP A 43 2.03 0.26 13.88
CA ASP A 43 1.44 -0.26 12.64
C ASP A 43 0.96 0.92 11.77
N MET A 44 1.17 0.82 10.47
CA MET A 44 0.78 1.82 9.48
C MET A 44 0.29 1.18 8.20
N ASN A 45 -0.87 1.64 7.74
CA ASN A 45 -1.43 1.34 6.43
C ASN A 45 -1.23 2.52 5.48
N PHE A 46 -0.60 2.25 4.35
CA PHE A 46 -0.42 3.23 3.27
C PHE A 46 -1.27 2.84 2.09
N VAL A 47 -2.03 3.80 1.54
CA VAL A 47 -2.83 3.64 0.33
C VAL A 47 -2.38 4.67 -0.70
N MET A 48 -2.06 4.21 -1.91
CA MET A 48 -1.57 5.09 -2.97
C MET A 48 -2.20 4.76 -4.32
N THR A 49 -2.20 5.76 -5.19
CA THR A 49 -2.50 5.56 -6.61
C THR A 49 -1.32 4.88 -7.33
N GLY A 50 -1.55 4.35 -8.53
CA GLY A 50 -0.50 3.75 -9.37
C GLY A 50 0.61 4.72 -9.79
N ARG A 51 0.31 6.02 -9.77
CA ARG A 51 1.29 7.10 -9.99
C ARG A 51 2.06 7.50 -8.72
N GLY A 52 1.85 6.79 -7.60
CA GLY A 52 2.52 7.04 -6.33
C GLY A 52 1.95 8.22 -5.53
N GLN A 53 0.74 8.69 -5.87
CA GLN A 53 0.08 9.74 -5.08
C GLN A 53 -0.55 9.12 -3.84
N LEU A 54 -0.28 9.69 -2.66
CA LEU A 54 -0.91 9.29 -1.40
C LEU A 54 -2.42 9.53 -1.46
N ILE A 55 -3.20 8.48 -1.16
CA ILE A 55 -4.64 8.56 -0.93
C ILE A 55 -4.91 8.64 0.56
N GLU A 56 -4.27 7.74 1.32
CA GLU A 56 -4.46 7.63 2.76
C GLU A 56 -3.17 7.14 3.42
N VAL A 57 -2.90 7.68 4.60
CA VAL A 57 -1.91 7.17 5.53
C VAL A 57 -2.59 7.08 6.87
N GLN A 58 -2.79 5.86 7.35
CA GLN A 58 -3.33 5.60 8.68
C GLN A 58 -2.23 4.92 9.48
N GLY A 59 -1.93 5.45 10.66
CA GLY A 59 -0.90 4.87 11.52
C GLY A 59 -1.28 4.97 12.98
N THR A 60 -0.96 3.93 13.74
CA THR A 60 -1.19 3.86 15.17
C THR A 60 0.12 3.49 15.87
N ALA A 61 0.49 4.29 16.87
CA ALA A 61 1.53 3.95 17.82
C ALA A 61 0.93 3.05 18.91
N GLU A 62 0.92 1.74 18.67
CA GLU A 62 0.30 0.75 19.58
C GLU A 62 0.98 0.69 20.95
N LYS A 63 2.31 0.89 21.00
CA LYS A 63 3.09 0.81 22.26
C LYS A 63 3.89 2.06 22.55
N LYS A 64 4.57 2.61 21.54
CA LYS A 64 5.47 3.74 21.69
C LYS A 64 5.30 4.70 20.52
N PRO A 65 5.38 6.02 20.75
CA PRO A 65 5.45 7.00 19.67
C PRO A 65 6.65 6.72 18.75
N PHE A 66 6.51 7.05 17.47
CA PHE A 66 7.60 6.99 16.49
C PHE A 66 8.05 8.39 16.07
N THR A 67 9.28 8.46 15.57
CA THR A 67 9.86 9.70 15.06
C THR A 67 9.52 9.95 13.60
N LYS A 68 9.75 11.17 13.13
CA LYS A 68 9.59 11.53 11.71
C LYS A 68 10.51 10.70 10.81
N GLU A 69 11.72 10.41 11.26
CA GLU A 69 12.71 9.62 10.53
C GLU A 69 12.22 8.17 10.37
N GLN A 70 11.64 7.58 11.42
CA GLN A 70 11.04 6.25 11.36
C GLN A 70 9.85 6.23 10.39
N PHE A 71 8.99 7.25 10.44
CA PHE A 71 7.91 7.42 9.47
C PHE A 71 8.44 7.47 8.03
N ASP A 72 9.49 8.26 7.78
CA ASP A 72 10.06 8.39 6.45
C ASP A 72 10.60 7.06 5.91
N VAL A 73 11.27 6.27 6.76
CA VAL A 73 11.75 4.93 6.37
C VAL A 73 10.57 4.00 6.08
N MET A 74 9.54 3.98 6.93
CA MET A 74 8.33 3.18 6.68
C MET A 74 7.63 3.60 5.37
N TYR A 75 7.55 4.90 5.09
CA TYR A 75 7.00 5.42 3.85
C TYR A 75 7.82 4.98 2.62
N GLN A 76 9.16 4.94 2.70
CA GLN A 76 9.98 4.40 1.61
C GLN A 76 9.73 2.90 1.38
N TYR A 77 9.55 2.13 2.45
CA TYR A 77 9.19 0.71 2.36
C TYR A 77 7.81 0.54 1.70
N ALA A 78 6.84 1.36 2.09
CA ALA A 78 5.50 1.37 1.51
C ALA A 78 5.52 1.70 0.01
N LEU A 79 6.27 2.75 -0.40
CA LEU A 79 6.44 3.12 -1.81
C LEU A 79 6.97 1.95 -2.64
N LYS A 80 7.99 1.25 -2.12
CA LYS A 80 8.54 0.06 -2.80
C LYS A 80 7.51 -1.06 -2.89
N GLY A 81 6.89 -1.44 -1.79
CA GLY A 81 5.91 -2.54 -1.74
C GLY A 81 4.70 -2.28 -2.64
N ILE A 82 4.14 -1.07 -2.59
CA ILE A 82 3.05 -0.65 -3.46
C ILE A 82 3.48 -0.69 -4.93
N GLY A 83 4.69 -0.21 -5.27
CA GLY A 83 5.22 -0.30 -6.63
C GLY A 83 5.27 -1.74 -7.16
N GLU A 84 5.63 -2.70 -6.30
CA GLU A 84 5.63 -4.12 -6.64
C GLU A 84 4.20 -4.66 -6.84
N ILE A 85 3.25 -4.31 -5.96
CA ILE A 85 1.83 -4.69 -6.10
C ILE A 85 1.25 -4.13 -7.40
N THR A 86 1.44 -2.84 -7.66
CA THR A 86 0.96 -2.18 -8.87
C THR A 86 1.53 -2.84 -10.14
N ARG A 87 2.81 -3.23 -10.11
CA ARG A 87 3.42 -4.00 -11.22
C ARG A 87 2.71 -5.34 -11.43
N GLN A 88 2.42 -6.08 -10.37
CA GLN A 88 1.71 -7.37 -10.46
C GLN A 88 0.25 -7.21 -10.93
N GLN A 89 -0.45 -6.18 -10.45
CA GLN A 89 -1.78 -5.82 -10.92
C GLN A 89 -1.77 -5.55 -12.42
N LYS A 90 -0.79 -4.78 -12.91
CA LYS A 90 -0.63 -4.47 -14.34
C LYS A 90 -0.34 -5.72 -15.18
N ALA A 91 0.56 -6.58 -14.73
CA ALA A 91 0.86 -7.84 -15.41
C ALA A 91 -0.38 -8.77 -15.48
N THR A 92 -1.17 -8.82 -14.41
CA THR A 92 -2.35 -9.69 -14.30
C THR A 92 -3.53 -9.18 -15.11
N LEU A 93 -3.81 -7.87 -15.05
CA LEU A 93 -4.98 -7.27 -15.70
C LEU A 93 -4.73 -6.91 -17.18
N GLY A 94 -3.47 -6.68 -17.57
CA GLY A 94 -3.08 -6.37 -18.93
C GLY A 94 -3.91 -5.23 -19.54
N PRO A 95 -4.66 -5.45 -20.64
CA PRO A 95 -5.50 -4.43 -21.28
C PRO A 95 -6.63 -3.85 -20.42
N LEU A 96 -6.92 -4.47 -19.27
CA LEU A 96 -7.93 -3.99 -18.32
C LEU A 96 -7.33 -3.13 -17.21
N PHE A 97 -6.00 -3.05 -17.11
CA PHE A 97 -5.35 -2.20 -16.12
C PHE A 97 -5.68 -0.72 -16.39
N PRO A 98 -6.07 0.06 -15.36
CA PRO A 98 -6.33 1.49 -15.52
C PRO A 98 -5.07 2.22 -15.99
N ALA A 99 -5.25 3.10 -16.97
CA ALA A 99 -4.17 3.94 -17.50
C ALA A 99 -3.79 5.05 -16.52
#